data_AF-A0A6B3HIA6-F1
#
_entry.id   AF-A0A6B3HIA6-F1
#
_cell.length_a   1.000
_cell.length_b   1.000
_cell.length_c   1.000
_cell.angle_alpha   90.00
_cell.angle_beta   90.00
_cell.angle_gamma   90.00
#
_symmetry.space_group_name_H-M   'P 1'
#
loop_
_entity.id
_entity.type
_entity.pdbx_description
1 polymer ?
#
loop_
_entity_poly.entity_id
_entity_poly.type
_entity_poly.pdbx_seq_one_letter_code
_entity_poly.pdbx_strand_id
1 'polypeptide(L)'
;DPLVLQRLLRNEKYAIAVSARTGAGIDELLALIDDELPRPSVEIEVLVPYIQGALVSRVHAEGEVLSEEHTADGTLLKAQVHEELAAELGTFVPAAH
;
A
#
# COMPACT_ATOMS: atom_id res chain seq x y z
N ASP A 1 -16.50 20.12 25.62
CA ASP A 1 -16.35 19.86 27.06
C ASP A 1 -15.16 18.92 27.26
N PRO A 2 -14.11 19.33 28.01
CA PRO A 2 -12.93 18.50 28.28
C PRO A 2 -13.25 17.14 28.93
N LEU A 3 -14.28 17.06 29.78
CA LEU A 3 -14.68 15.82 30.46
C LEU A 3 -15.30 14.79 29.51
N VAL A 4 -16.06 15.26 28.52
CA VAL A 4 -16.64 14.41 27.47
C VAL A 4 -15.54 13.85 26.57
N LEU A 5 -14.59 14.71 26.18
CA LEU A 5 -13.45 14.32 25.34
C LEU A 5 -12.59 13.26 26.03
N GLN A 6 -12.26 13.47 27.31
CA GLN A 6 -11.47 12.53 28.09
C GLN A 6 -12.16 11.16 28.27
N ARG A 7 -13.50 11.13 28.36
CA ARG A 7 -14.26 9.87 28.40
C ARG A 7 -14.17 9.10 27.09
N LEU A 8 -14.28 9.78 25.94
CA LEU A 8 -14.19 9.16 24.63
C LEU A 8 -12.78 8.59 24.37
N LEU A 9 -11.75 9.39 24.63
CA LEU A 9 -10.35 8.97 24.46
C LEU A 9 -9.97 7.77 25.34
N ARG A 10 -10.58 7.63 26.52
CA ARG A 10 -10.31 6.50 27.42
C ARG A 10 -11.01 5.21 26.99
N ASN A 11 -12.13 5.31 26.28
CA ASN A 11 -12.92 4.14 25.89
C ASN A 11 -12.55 3.60 24.51
N GLU A 12 -11.89 4.40 23.66
CA GLU A 12 -11.52 4.04 22.29
C GLU A 12 -9.98 3.98 22.15
N LYS A 13 -9.44 2.79 21.88
CA LYS A 13 -7.99 2.51 21.91
C LYS A 13 -7.17 3.33 20.90
N TYR A 14 -7.79 3.76 19.81
CA TYR A 14 -7.14 4.48 18.69
C TYR A 14 -7.70 5.91 18.50
N ALA A 15 -8.33 6.50 19.52
CA ALA A 15 -8.90 7.83 19.40
C ALA A 15 -7.87 8.94 19.67
N ILE A 16 -7.78 9.91 18.76
CA ILE A 16 -6.97 11.13 18.88
C ILE A 16 -7.89 12.34 18.77
N ALA A 17 -7.73 13.30 19.68
CA ALA A 17 -8.49 14.55 19.64
C ALA A 17 -7.74 15.58 18.76
N VAL A 18 -8.39 16.04 17.69
CA VAL A 18 -7.78 16.99 16.75
C VAL A 18 -8.52 18.33 16.64
N SER A 19 -7.81 19.38 16.24
CA SER A 19 -8.38 20.69 15.94
C SER A 19 -7.84 21.26 14.63
N ALA A 20 -8.70 21.33 13.60
CA ALA A 20 -8.35 21.96 12.32
C ALA A 20 -8.05 23.47 12.43
N ARG A 21 -8.55 24.13 13.48
CA ARG A 21 -8.33 25.57 13.69
C ARG A 21 -6.96 25.88 14.28
N THR A 22 -6.48 25.05 15.20
CA THR A 22 -5.22 25.29 15.93
C THR A 22 -4.09 24.35 15.51
N GLY A 23 -4.39 23.31 14.72
CA GLY A 23 -3.43 22.26 14.36
C GLY A 23 -3.20 21.22 15.45
N ALA A 24 -3.88 21.30 16.60
CA ALA A 24 -3.67 20.37 17.71
C ALA A 24 -4.02 18.93 17.28
N GLY A 25 -3.14 17.97 17.61
CA GLY A 25 -3.33 16.54 17.36
C GLY A 25 -3.21 16.10 15.90
N ILE A 26 -2.94 17.02 14.96
CA ILE A 26 -2.84 16.67 13.53
C ILE A 26 -1.59 15.84 13.24
N ASP A 27 -0.44 16.19 13.82
CA ASP A 27 0.80 15.42 13.61
C ASP A 27 0.70 14.00 14.19
N GLU A 28 0.09 13.86 15.38
CA GLU A 28 -0.18 12.54 15.99
C GLU A 28 -1.15 11.71 15.15
N LEU A 29 -2.17 12.35 14.57
CA LEU A 29 -3.10 11.69 13.66
C LEU A 29 -2.39 11.19 12.39
N LEU A 30 -1.55 12.03 11.78
CA LEU A 30 -0.80 11.66 10.58
C LEU A 30 0.17 10.51 10.88
N ALA A 31 0.89 10.55 12.00
CA ALA A 31 1.78 9.48 12.41
C ALA A 31 1.05 8.14 12.64
N LEU A 32 -0.14 8.17 13.27
CA LEU A 32 -0.94 6.97 13.46
C LEU A 32 -1.44 6.41 12.12
N ILE A 33 -1.87 7.29 11.20
CA ILE A 33 -2.25 6.89 9.85
C ILE A 33 -1.05 6.23 9.15
N ASP A 34 0.14 6.85 9.17
CA ASP A 34 1.34 6.31 8.53
C ASP A 34 1.80 4.96 9.10
N ASP A 35 1.55 4.69 10.38
CA ASP A 35 1.87 3.41 11.05
C ASP A 35 0.84 2.31 10.71
N GLU A 36 -0.43 2.67 10.61
CA GLU A 36 -1.53 1.75 10.28
C GLU A 36 -1.69 1.53 8.77
N LEU A 37 -1.15 2.42 7.93
CA LEU A 37 -1.18 2.24 6.48
C LEU A 37 -0.40 0.97 6.13
N PRO A 38 -1.03 -0.01 5.44
CA PRO A 38 -0.31 -1.17 4.96
C PRO A 38 0.79 -0.66 4.03
N ARG A 39 2.03 -1.11 4.23
CA ARG A 39 3.12 -0.82 3.29
C ARG A 39 3.19 -1.94 2.25
N PRO A 40 3.34 -1.63 0.96
CA PRO A 40 3.72 -2.64 -0.01
C PRO A 40 5.06 -3.20 0.45
N SER A 41 5.06 -4.46 0.84
CA SER A 41 6.20 -5.10 1.53
C SER A 41 6.68 -6.34 0.78
N VAL A 42 5.95 -6.76 -0.25
CA VAL A 42 6.29 -7.92 -1.06
C VAL A 42 6.94 -7.44 -2.34
N GLU A 43 8.26 -7.66 -2.43
CA GLU A 43 8.99 -7.56 -3.69
C GLU A 43 8.70 -8.80 -4.54
N ILE A 44 8.23 -8.58 -5.76
CA ILE A 44 7.90 -9.64 -6.71
C ILE A 44 8.54 -9.36 -8.07
N GLU A 45 9.00 -10.43 -8.73
CA GLU A 45 9.56 -10.40 -10.07
C GLU A 45 8.86 -11.46 -10.94
N VAL A 46 8.05 -11.00 -11.89
CA VAL A 46 7.16 -11.86 -12.68
C VAL A 46 7.11 -11.43 -14.13
N LEU A 47 6.97 -12.41 -15.03
CA LEU A 47 6.67 -12.16 -16.43
C LEU A 47 5.15 -12.10 -16.64
N VAL A 48 4.62 -10.91 -16.90
CA VAL A 48 3.18 -10.67 -17.12
C VAL A 48 2.89 -10.66 -18.63
N PRO A 49 2.09 -11.60 -19.15
CA PRO A 49 1.70 -11.59 -20.57
C PRO A 49 0.94 -10.31 -20.94
N TYR A 50 1.09 -9.82 -22.18
CA TYR A 50 0.43 -8.58 -22.63
C TYR A 50 -1.11 -8.61 -22.53
N ILE A 51 -1.70 -9.80 -22.58
CA ILE A 51 -3.15 -9.98 -22.37
C ILE A 51 -3.59 -9.51 -20.98
N GLN A 52 -2.70 -9.53 -19.99
CA GLN A 52 -2.98 -9.13 -18.60
C GLN A 52 -2.48 -7.72 -18.27
N GLY A 53 -2.45 -6.81 -19.24
CA GLY A 53 -2.02 -5.40 -19.04
C GLY A 53 -2.80 -4.64 -17.95
N ALA A 54 -3.99 -5.12 -17.58
CA ALA A 54 -4.74 -4.61 -16.42
C ALA A 54 -3.99 -4.84 -15.09
N LEU A 55 -3.28 -5.96 -14.94
CA LEU A 55 -2.45 -6.21 -13.75
C LEU A 55 -1.25 -5.28 -13.70
N VAL A 56 -0.57 -5.06 -14.82
CA VAL A 56 0.54 -4.10 -14.90
C VAL A 56 0.06 -2.70 -14.52
N SER A 57 -1.11 -2.29 -15.02
CA SER A 57 -1.72 -1.00 -14.67
C SER A 57 -2.06 -0.89 -13.17
N ARG A 58 -2.53 -1.99 -12.56
CA ARG A 58 -2.78 -2.04 -11.11
C ARG A 58 -1.49 -1.93 -10.30
N VAL A 59 -0.39 -2.56 -10.74
CA VAL A 59 0.91 -2.40 -10.07
C VAL A 59 1.39 -0.95 -10.11
N HIS A 60 1.18 -0.25 -11.24
CA HIS A 60 1.50 1.19 -11.34
C HIS A 60 0.61 2.08 -10.44
N ALA A 61 -0.58 1.63 -10.06
CA ALA A 61 -1.54 2.40 -9.26
C ALA A 61 -1.49 2.08 -7.75
N GLU A 62 -1.29 0.82 -7.41
CA GLU A 62 -1.38 0.27 -6.04
C GLU A 62 -0.02 -0.17 -5.49
N GLY A 63 1.05 -0.13 -6.30
CA GLY A 63 2.39 -0.56 -5.92
C GLY A 63 3.49 0.38 -6.39
N GLU A 64 4.73 -0.05 -6.20
CA GLU A 64 5.93 0.65 -6.61
C GLU A 64 6.72 -0.20 -7.61
N VAL A 65 6.86 0.27 -8.85
CA VAL A 65 7.63 -0.42 -9.88
C VAL A 65 9.12 -0.12 -9.70
N LEU A 66 9.91 -1.18 -9.48
CA LEU A 66 11.37 -1.10 -9.34
C LEU A 66 12.06 -1.23 -10.71
N SER A 67 11.55 -2.11 -11.58
CA SER A 67 12.01 -2.23 -12.97
C SER A 67 10.94 -2.86 -13.87
N GLU A 68 10.97 -2.51 -15.15
CA GLU A 68 10.06 -3.03 -16.16
C GLU A 68 10.82 -3.25 -17.48
N GLU A 69 10.72 -4.45 -18.06
CA GLU A 69 11.32 -4.82 -19.34
C GLU A 69 10.28 -5.47 -20.27
N HIS A 70 10.22 -5.01 -21.52
CA HIS A 70 9.33 -5.57 -22.53
C HIS A 70 10.02 -6.68 -23.30
N THR A 71 9.51 -7.90 -23.20
CA THR A 71 10.03 -9.10 -23.87
C THR A 71 9.09 -9.56 -24.99
N ALA A 72 9.48 -10.63 -25.69
CA ALA A 72 8.62 -11.25 -26.72
C ALA A 72 7.35 -11.88 -26.13
N ASP A 73 7.43 -12.38 -24.90
CA ASP A 73 6.35 -13.15 -24.25
C ASP A 73 5.50 -12.31 -23.28
N GLY A 74 5.93 -11.08 -22.97
CA GLY A 74 5.22 -10.17 -22.07
C GLY A 74 6.12 -9.12 -21.43
N THR A 75 5.63 -8.51 -20.36
CA THR A 75 6.36 -7.52 -19.54
C THR A 75 6.97 -8.20 -18.33
N LEU A 76 8.29 -8.24 -18.27
CA LEU A 76 9.04 -8.61 -17.06
C LEU A 76 8.96 -7.44 -16.08
N LEU A 77 8.27 -7.66 -14.96
CA LEU A 77 7.96 -6.62 -13.98
C LEU A 77 8.58 -6.98 -12.65
N LYS A 78 9.36 -6.07 -12.10
CA LYS A 78 9.84 -6.08 -10.73
C LYS A 78 9.17 -4.95 -9.96
N ALA A 79 8.44 -5.28 -8.90
CA ALA A 79 7.68 -4.30 -8.14
C ALA A 79 7.55 -4.66 -6.66
N GLN A 80 7.29 -3.66 -5.83
CA GLN A 80 6.82 -3.82 -4.46
C GLN A 80 5.32 -3.59 -4.42
N VAL A 81 4.58 -4.59 -3.91
CA VAL A 81 3.11 -4.56 -3.86
C VAL A 81 2.61 -5.06 -2.51
N HIS A 82 1.32 -4.88 -2.25
CA HIS A 82 0.64 -5.49 -1.11
C HIS A 82 0.44 -7.00 -1.31
N GLU A 83 0.24 -7.74 -0.22
CA GLU A 83 0.10 -9.20 -0.24
C GLU A 83 -0.99 -9.71 -1.19
N GLU A 84 -2.12 -9.01 -1.28
CA GLU A 84 -3.23 -9.38 -2.18
C GLU A 84 -2.79 -9.35 -3.66
N LEU A 85 -2.17 -8.25 -4.09
CA LEU A 85 -1.68 -8.10 -5.45
C LEU A 85 -0.47 -9.01 -5.72
N ALA A 86 0.38 -9.26 -4.72
CA ALA A 86 1.45 -10.25 -4.81
C ALA A 86 0.91 -11.66 -5.05
N ALA A 87 -0.18 -12.05 -4.37
CA ALA A 87 -0.81 -13.35 -4.55
C ALA A 87 -1.40 -13.50 -5.95
N GLU A 88 -2.02 -12.45 -6.50
CA GLU A 88 -2.50 -12.43 -7.89
C GLU A 88 -1.33 -12.57 -8.89
N LEU A 89 -0.28 -11.78 -8.71
CA LEU A 89 0.91 -11.77 -9.58
C LEU A 89 1.74 -13.06 -9.47
N GLY A 90 1.77 -13.71 -8.30
CA GLY A 90 2.49 -14.96 -8.06
C GLY A 90 1.95 -16.16 -8.85
N THR A 91 0.83 -16.00 -9.55
CA THR A 91 0.31 -17.01 -10.49
C THR A 91 1.06 -17.02 -11.83
N PHE A 92 1.84 -15.98 -12.12
CA PHE A 92 2.66 -15.87 -13.32
C PHE A 92 4.07 -16.38 -13.08
N VAL A 93 4.75 -16.79 -14.17
CA VAL A 93 6.05 -17.43 -14.10
C VAL A 93 7.06 -16.46 -13.45
N PRO A 94 7.73 -16.86 -12.34
CA PRO A 94 8.83 -16.07 -11.80
C PRO A 94 9.91 -16.00 -12.86
N ALA A 95 10.47 -14.80 -13.08
CA ALA A 95 11.54 -14.60 -14.04
C ALA A 95 12.67 -15.60 -13.71
N ALA A 96 12.86 -16.60 -14.55
CA ALA A 96 13.93 -17.55 -14.36
C ALA A 96 15.25 -16.79 -14.56
N HIS A 97 16.08 -16.79 -13.52
CA HIS A 97 17.49 -16.42 -13.62
C HIS A 97 18.21 -17.18 -14.74
#